data_AF-A0A397Z2M0-F1
#
_entry.id   AF-A0A397Z2M0-F1
#
_cell.length_a   1.000
_cell.length_b   1.000
_cell.length_c   1.000
_cell.angle_alpha   90.00
_cell.angle_beta   90.00
_cell.angle_gamma   90.00
#
_symmetry.space_group_name_H-M   'P 1'
#
loop_
_entity.id
_entity.type
_entity.pdbx_description
1 polymer ?
#
loop_
_entity_poly.entity_id
_entity_poly.type
_entity_poly.pdbx_seq_one_letter_code
_entity_poly.pdbx_strand_id
1 'polypeptide(L)'
;MGNSYTEEWSAILAFMSQLKLSRVESFLARYVFQSAVYVIWRERNSRNHGENPRPLENLFRTIDKMIKNRVMSLRTQDKRLEKALQVWIAYVELKLFFFLFSSVLKK
;
A
#
# COMPACT_ATOMS: atom_id res chain seq x y z
N MET A 1 -11.06 -0.04 -23.76
CA MET A 1 -11.27 0.02 -22.30
C MET A 1 -10.61 1.31 -21.83
N GLY A 2 -11.42 2.34 -21.53
CA GLY A 2 -10.92 3.69 -21.30
C GLY A 2 -10.13 3.80 -20.00
N ASN A 3 -9.00 4.50 -20.06
CA ASN A 3 -8.21 4.91 -18.91
C ASN A 3 -9.07 5.82 -18.01
N SER A 4 -9.77 5.26 -17.03
CA SER A 4 -10.42 6.05 -15.98
C SER A 4 -9.37 6.45 -14.93
N TYR A 5 -8.36 7.18 -15.37
CA TYR A 5 -7.44 7.89 -14.50
C TYR A 5 -8.13 9.16 -14.01
N THR A 6 -8.03 9.44 -12.71
CA THR A 6 -8.54 10.67 -12.11
C THR A 6 -7.56 11.17 -11.07
N GLU A 7 -7.37 12.48 -11.04
CA GLU A 7 -6.62 13.21 -10.00
C GLU A 7 -7.58 13.85 -8.97
N GLU A 8 -8.89 13.76 -9.20
CA GLU A 8 -9.90 14.36 -8.33
C GLU A 8 -10.00 13.58 -7.02
N TRP A 9 -9.61 14.24 -5.91
CA TRP A 9 -9.54 13.59 -4.60
C TRP A 9 -10.87 12.98 -4.14
N SER A 10 -11.99 13.69 -4.39
CA SER A 10 -13.35 13.21 -4.13
C SER A 10 -13.66 11.92 -4.89
N ALA A 11 -13.30 11.84 -6.17
CA ALA A 11 -13.50 10.66 -7.00
C ALA A 11 -12.66 9.48 -6.50
N ILE A 12 -11.40 9.71 -6.11
CA ILE A 12 -10.52 8.68 -5.53
C ILE A 12 -11.10 8.15 -4.21
N LEU A 13 -11.55 9.02 -3.32
CA LEU A 13 -12.15 8.62 -2.05
C LEU A 13 -13.48 7.88 -2.23
N ALA A 14 -14.32 8.32 -3.19
CA ALA A 14 -15.55 7.62 -3.54
C ALA A 14 -15.25 6.22 -4.07
N PHE A 15 -14.28 6.08 -4.98
CA PHE A 15 -13.83 4.79 -5.50
C PHE A 15 -13.36 3.86 -4.38
N MET A 16 -12.48 4.33 -3.49
CA MET A 16 -11.96 3.54 -2.36
C MET A 16 -13.07 3.13 -1.36
N SER A 17 -14.11 3.94 -1.24
CA SER A 17 -15.27 3.67 -0.38
C SER A 17 -16.23 2.65 -0.98
N GLN A 18 -16.36 2.63 -2.31
CA GLN A 18 -17.28 1.78 -3.06
C GLN A 18 -16.67 0.46 -3.54
N LEU A 19 -15.42 0.15 -3.16
CA LEU A 19 -14.75 -1.10 -3.49
C LEU A 19 -15.63 -2.31 -3.12
N LYS A 20 -16.08 -3.06 -4.13
CA LYS A 20 -16.81 -4.32 -3.98
C LYS A 20 -15.83 -5.49 -3.79
N LEU A 21 -15.01 -5.42 -2.75
CA LEU A 21 -14.02 -6.44 -2.40
C LEU A 21 -14.43 -7.17 -1.12
N SER A 22 -13.76 -8.27 -0.79
CA SER A 22 -13.92 -8.87 0.54
C SER A 22 -13.55 -7.87 1.64
N ARG A 23 -13.96 -8.13 2.90
CA ARG A 23 -13.62 -7.27 4.03
C ARG A 23 -12.11 -7.09 4.20
N VAL A 24 -11.36 -8.18 4.07
CA VAL A 24 -9.89 -8.18 4.19
C VAL A 24 -9.26 -7.33 3.09
N GLU A 25 -9.67 -7.54 1.84
CA GLU A 25 -9.15 -6.79 0.70
C GLU A 25 -9.53 -5.31 0.75
N SER A 26 -10.78 -5.00 1.11
CA SER A 26 -11.25 -3.62 1.30
C SER A 26 -10.44 -2.90 2.39
N PHE A 27 -10.20 -3.58 3.52
CA PHE A 27 -9.36 -3.07 4.60
C PHE A 27 -7.93 -2.80 4.11
N LEU A 28 -7.29 -3.80 3.49
CA LEU A 28 -5.93 -3.69 3.00
C LEU A 28 -5.80 -2.57 1.95
N ALA A 29 -6.70 -2.50 0.96
CA ALA A 29 -6.69 -1.47 -0.07
C ALA A 29 -6.76 -0.07 0.54
N ARG A 30 -7.72 0.18 1.44
CA ARG A 30 -7.88 1.48 2.11
C ARG A 30 -6.68 1.83 2.99
N TYR A 31 -6.15 0.87 3.74
CA TYR A 31 -5.03 1.11 4.64
C TYR A 31 -3.70 1.31 3.90
N VAL A 32 -3.49 0.58 2.80
CA VAL A 32 -2.35 0.80 1.88
C VAL A 32 -2.42 2.21 1.30
N PHE A 33 -3.59 2.64 0.82
CA PHE A 33 -3.79 3.97 0.28
C PHE A 33 -3.47 5.06 1.31
N GLN A 34 -4.03 4.94 2.52
CA GLN A 34 -3.73 5.85 3.63
C GLN A 34 -2.24 5.89 3.97
N SER A 35 -1.59 4.72 4.06
CA SER A 35 -0.17 4.61 4.38
C SER A 35 0.70 5.23 3.28
N ALA A 36 0.35 5.04 2.01
CA ALA A 36 1.07 5.63 0.88
C ALA A 36 0.97 7.16 0.90
N VAL A 37 -0.24 7.71 1.05
CA VAL A 37 -0.47 9.15 1.17
C VAL A 37 0.34 9.74 2.32
N TYR A 38 0.32 9.09 3.49
CA TYR A 38 1.08 9.52 4.66
C TYR A 38 2.58 9.51 4.43
N VAL A 39 3.14 8.43 3.87
CA VAL A 39 4.58 8.32 3.61
C VAL A 39 5.04 9.33 2.56
N ILE A 40 4.25 9.55 1.51
CA ILE A 40 4.53 10.57 0.48
C ILE A 40 4.53 11.96 1.12
N TRP A 41 3.51 12.29 1.92
CA TRP A 41 3.44 13.57 2.62
C TRP A 41 4.65 13.75 3.55
N ARG A 42 5.00 12.74 4.35
CA ARG A 42 6.15 12.77 5.27
C ARG A 42 7.47 12.96 4.50
N GLU A 43 7.65 12.27 3.37
CA GLU A 43 8.82 12.43 2.50
C GLU A 43 8.94 13.85 1.95
N ARG A 44 7.84 14.41 1.44
CA ARG A 44 7.83 15.79 0.93
C ARG A 44 8.14 16.79 2.05
N ASN A 45 7.58 16.59 3.23
CA ASN A 45 7.83 17.47 4.37
C ASN A 45 9.29 17.42 4.83
N SER A 46 9.86 16.21 4.95
CA SER A 46 11.27 15.97 5.30
C SER A 46 12.22 16.68 4.31
N ARG A 47 11.96 16.59 3.00
CA ARG A 47 12.72 17.34 1.98
C ARG A 47 12.60 18.85 2.11
N ASN A 48 11.41 19.36 2.43
CA ASN A 48 11.21 20.80 2.67
C ASN A 48 11.99 21.29 3.90
N HIS A 49 12.30 20.42 4.85
CA HIS A 49 13.14 20.71 6.02
C HIS A 49 14.64 20.43 5.79
N GLY A 50 15.06 20.17 4.55
CA GLY A 50 16.48 19.98 4.19
C GLY A 50 17.04 18.60 4.46
N GLU A 51 16.20 17.60 4.77
CA GLU A 51 16.66 16.21 4.83
C GLU A 51 16.93 15.66 3.41
N ASN A 52 17.91 14.77 3.31
CA ASN A 52 18.23 14.10 2.05
C ASN A 52 17.08 13.17 1.60
N PRO A 53 16.79 13.10 0.28
CA PRO A 53 15.80 12.17 -0.26
C PRO A 53 16.06 10.73 0.15
N ARG A 54 15.03 10.03 0.65
CA ARG A 54 15.14 8.61 0.95
C ARG A 54 15.01 7.76 -0.32
N PRO A 55 15.77 6.66 -0.44
CA PRO A 55 15.55 5.68 -1.50
C PRO A 55 14.11 5.17 -1.51
N LEU A 56 13.56 4.96 -2.71
CA LEU A 56 12.19 4.49 -2.90
C LEU A 56 11.94 3.15 -2.18
N GLU A 57 12.94 2.27 -2.15
CA GLU A 57 12.93 1.00 -1.42
C GLU A 57 12.69 1.18 0.09
N ASN A 58 13.25 2.24 0.68
CA ASN A 58 13.04 2.54 2.09
C ASN A 58 11.60 3.00 2.34
N LEU A 59 11.02 3.80 1.44
CA LEU A 59 9.62 4.21 1.53
C LEU A 59 8.68 3.00 1.42
N PHE A 60 8.94 2.09 0.47
CA PHE A 60 8.19 0.84 0.36
C PHE A 60 8.32 -0.02 1.61
N ARG A 61 9.53 -0.16 2.15
CA ARG A 61 9.78 -0.90 3.40
C ARG A 61 9.04 -0.28 4.59
N THR A 62 8.94 1.05 4.64
CA THR A 62 8.15 1.74 5.66
C THR A 62 6.66 1.42 5.52
N ILE A 63 6.10 1.48 4.31
CA ILE A 63 4.69 1.13 4.05
C ILE A 63 4.41 -0.33 4.41
N ASP A 64 5.25 -1.26 3.97
CA ASP A 64 5.13 -2.69 4.31
C ASP A 64 5.12 -2.94 5.82
N LYS A 65 6.04 -2.30 6.56
CA LYS A 65 6.07 -2.37 8.03
C LYS A 65 4.81 -1.79 8.66
N MET A 66 4.33 -0.63 8.17
CA MET A 66 3.08 -0.02 8.69
C MET A 66 1.88 -0.94 8.54
N ILE A 67 1.76 -1.62 7.38
CA ILE A 67 0.65 -2.54 7.09
C ILE A 67 0.77 -3.80 7.95
N LYS A 68 1.94 -4.44 8.00
CA LYS A 68 2.18 -5.61 8.84
C LYS A 68 1.88 -5.31 10.30
N ASN A 69 2.39 -4.20 10.84
CA ASN A 69 2.15 -3.81 12.23
C ASN A 69 0.67 -3.60 12.52
N ARG A 70 -0.06 -2.91 11.63
CA ARG A 70 -1.49 -2.68 11.79
C ARG A 70 -2.29 -3.99 11.75
N VAL A 71 -2.01 -4.84 10.77
CA VAL A 71 -2.68 -6.13 10.63
C VAL A 71 -2.44 -7.02 11.84
N MET A 72 -1.19 -7.11 12.32
CA MET A 72 -0.85 -7.89 13.52
C MET A 72 -1.57 -7.37 14.75
N SER A 73 -1.66 -6.05 14.92
CA SER A 73 -2.40 -5.43 16.03
C SER A 73 -3.91 -5.65 15.95
N LEU A 74 -4.49 -5.69 14.74
CA LEU A 74 -5.94 -5.88 14.57
C LEU A 74 -6.35 -7.36 14.62
N ARG A 75 -5.45 -8.29 14.28
CA ARG A 75 -5.74 -9.73 14.33
C ARG A 75 -6.19 -10.19 15.72
N THR A 76 -5.69 -9.56 16.79
CA THR A 76 -6.11 -9.87 18.16
C THR A 76 -7.48 -9.28 18.52
N GLN A 77 -7.98 -8.29 17.76
CA GLN A 77 -9.21 -7.54 18.03
C GLN A 77 -10.37 -7.94 17.12
N ASP A 78 -10.11 -8.26 15.84
CA ASP A 78 -11.11 -8.68 14.86
C ASP A 78 -10.67 -9.96 14.15
N LYS A 79 -11.25 -11.10 14.56
CA LYS A 79 -11.01 -12.42 13.94
C LYS A 79 -11.33 -12.44 12.45
N ARG A 80 -12.18 -11.53 11.95
CA ARG A 80 -12.53 -11.46 10.53
C ARG A 80 -11.38 -10.93 9.67
N LEU A 81 -10.35 -10.34 10.29
CA LEU A 81 -9.11 -9.88 9.65
C LEU A 81 -7.94 -10.87 9.82
N GLU A 82 -8.17 -12.07 10.36
CA GLU A 82 -7.10 -13.03 10.65
C GLU A 82 -6.25 -13.37 9.41
N LYS A 83 -6.88 -13.47 8.24
CA LYS A 83 -6.19 -13.76 6.97
C LYS A 83 -5.51 -12.54 6.34
N ALA A 84 -5.65 -11.34 6.90
CA ALA A 84 -5.13 -10.11 6.28
C ALA A 84 -3.61 -10.12 6.11
N LEU A 85 -2.86 -10.76 7.03
CA LEU A 85 -1.40 -10.83 6.92
C LEU A 85 -0.99 -11.77 5.77
N GLN A 86 -1.66 -12.91 5.65
CA GLN A 86 -1.42 -13.88 4.58
C GLN A 86 -1.72 -13.27 3.21
N VAL A 87 -2.87 -12.58 3.10
CA VAL A 87 -3.27 -11.86 1.89
C VAL A 87 -2.26 -10.76 1.55
N TRP A 88 -1.80 -9.98 2.53
CA TRP A 88 -0.79 -8.94 2.31
C TRP A 88 0.54 -9.53 1.80
N ILE A 89 1.05 -10.59 2.43
CA ILE A 89 2.30 -11.26 2.03
C ILE A 89 2.17 -11.76 0.59
N ALA A 90 1.07 -12.43 0.23
CA ALA A 90 0.84 -12.91 -1.12
C ALA A 90 0.85 -11.77 -2.17
N TYR A 91 0.25 -10.61 -1.86
CA TYR A 91 0.26 -9.46 -2.77
C TYR A 91 1.67 -8.84 -2.94
N VAL A 92 2.45 -8.74 -1.86
CA VAL A 92 3.81 -8.18 -1.91
C VAL A 92 4.76 -9.12 -2.64
N GLU A 93 4.66 -10.43 -2.41
CA GLU A 93 5.44 -11.44 -3.11
C GLU A 93 5.14 -11.43 -4.61
N LEU A 94 3.89 -11.28 -5.03
CA LEU A 94 3.53 -11.20 -6.45
C LEU A 94 4.09 -9.95 -7.14
N LYS A 95 4.19 -8.81 -6.46
CA LYS A 95 4.82 -7.59 -7.02
C LYS A 95 6.34 -7.64 -7.04
N LEU A 96 6.97 -8.21 -6.01
CA LEU A 96 8.43 -8.45 -6.01
C LEU A 96 8.81 -9.50 -7.06
N PHE A 97 8.00 -10.55 -7.22
CA PHE A 97 8.21 -11.56 -8.26
C PHE A 97 8.12 -10.91 -9.64
N PHE A 98 7.10 -10.11 -9.95
CA PHE A 98 7.03 -9.39 -11.23
C PHE A 98 8.19 -8.41 -11.44
N PHE A 99 8.60 -7.67 -10.40
CA PHE A 99 9.72 -6.73 -10.50
C PHE A 99 11.06 -7.45 -10.72
N LEU A 100 11.32 -8.55 -9.99
CA LEU A 100 12.53 -9.38 -10.12
C LEU A 100 12.55 -10.22 -11.41
N PHE A 101 11.42 -10.76 -11.86
CA PHE A 101 11.36 -11.53 -13.11
C PHE A 101 11.48 -10.61 -14.34
N SER A 102 10.95 -9.39 -14.27
CA SER A 102 11.09 -8.40 -15.36
C SER A 102 12.51 -7.83 -15.47
N SER A 103 13.29 -7.81 -14.38
CA SER A 103 14.71 -7.41 -14.42
C SER A 103 15.64 -8.54 -14.87
N VAL A 104 15.23 -9.81 -14.70
CA VAL A 104 16.01 -10.99 -15.13
C VAL A 104 15.76 -11.36 -16.60
N LEU A 105 14.58 -11.05 -17.17
CA LEU A 105 14.24 -11.34 -18.58
C LEU A 105 14.54 -10.19 -19.56
N LYS A 106 15.22 -9.12 -19.12
CA LYS A 106 15.74 -8.04 -19.99
C LYS A 106 17.26 -8.11 -20.17
N LYS A 107 17.79 -9.30 -20.42
CA LYS A 107 19.09 -9.50 -21.05
C LYS A 107 18.94 -10.39 -22.27
#